data_AF-A0A6L3T4V8-F1
#
_entry.id   AF-A0A6L3T4V8-F1
#
_cell.length_a   1.000
_cell.length_b   1.000
_cell.length_c   1.000
_cell.angle_alpha   90.00
_cell.angle_beta   90.00
_cell.angle_gamma   90.00
#
_symmetry.space_group_name_H-M   'P 1'
#
loop_
_entity.id
_entity.type
_entity.pdbx_description
1 polymer ?
#
loop_
_entity_poly.entity_id
_entity_poly.type
_entity_poly.pdbx_seq_one_letter_code
_entity_poly.pdbx_strand_id
1 'polypeptide(L)'
;MGRSERRGLARLMLRYPERREAFRRKAADDPYFLELCDAYEATCEAAEYWARSSEPFAPERTCEYRRLATDVEEDILRKVV
;
A
#
# COMPACT_ATOMS: atom_id res chain seq x y z
N MET A 1 -1.79 -15.95 -2.36
CA MET A 1 -1.78 -14.57 -1.85
C MET A 1 -1.37 -14.56 -0.38
N GLY A 2 -0.27 -13.86 -0.06
CA GLY A 2 0.28 -13.67 1.28
C GLY A 2 -0.62 -12.86 2.23
N ARG A 3 -0.23 -12.79 3.51
CA ARG A 3 -0.97 -11.99 4.52
C ARG A 3 -0.83 -10.49 4.27
N SER A 4 0.36 -10.05 3.88
CA SER A 4 0.68 -8.63 3.68
C SER A 4 0.05 -8.10 2.38
N GLU A 5 0.21 -8.82 1.26
CA GLU A 5 -0.54 -8.60 0.00
C GLU A 5 -2.05 -8.39 0.23
N ARG A 6 -2.68 -9.26 1.03
CA ARG A 6 -4.12 -9.16 1.37
C ARG A 6 -4.48 -7.87 2.10
N ARG A 7 -3.64 -7.45 3.05
CA ARG A 7 -3.87 -6.23 3.82
C ARG A 7 -3.70 -5.00 2.95
N GLY A 8 -2.68 -4.97 2.10
CA GLY A 8 -2.47 -3.89 1.13
C GLY A 8 -3.65 -3.76 0.16
N LEU A 9 -4.11 -4.88 -0.41
CA LEU A 9 -5.31 -4.89 -1.25
C LEU A 9 -6.55 -4.38 -0.51
N ALA A 10 -6.76 -4.80 0.74
CA ALA A 10 -7.88 -4.33 1.54
C ALA A 10 -7.81 -2.82 1.81
N ARG A 11 -6.62 -2.28 2.13
CA ARG A 11 -6.42 -0.83 2.30
C ARG A 11 -6.77 -0.05 1.03
N LEU A 12 -6.32 -0.52 -0.13
CA LEU A 12 -6.64 0.10 -1.42
C LEU A 12 -8.14 0.09 -1.70
N MET A 13 -8.82 -1.04 -1.43
CA MET A 13 -10.27 -1.19 -1.62
C MET A 13 -11.11 -0.36 -0.64
N LEU A 14 -10.57 -0.03 0.52
CA LEU A 14 -11.18 0.91 1.47
C LEU A 14 -11.00 2.36 0.99
N ARG A 15 -9.83 2.67 0.44
CA ARG A 15 -9.49 4.03 -0.04
C ARG A 15 -10.16 4.39 -1.38
N TYR A 16 -10.29 3.43 -2.29
CA TYR A 16 -10.92 3.60 -3.61
C TYR A 16 -12.08 2.62 -3.78
N PRO A 17 -13.21 2.85 -3.09
CA PRO A 17 -14.36 1.94 -3.13
C PRO A 17 -14.92 1.73 -4.55
N GLU A 18 -14.83 2.73 -5.41
CA GLU A 18 -15.26 2.70 -6.81
C GLU A 18 -14.39 1.79 -7.69
N ARG A 19 -13.16 1.45 -7.26
CA ARG A 19 -12.21 0.62 -8.02
C ARG A 19 -12.11 -0.82 -7.51
N ARG A 20 -12.94 -1.21 -6.54
CA ARG A 20 -12.88 -2.52 -5.88
C ARG A 20 -12.89 -3.70 -6.85
N GLU A 21 -13.77 -3.67 -7.85
CA GLU A 21 -13.84 -4.76 -8.84
C GLU A 21 -12.58 -4.83 -9.70
N ALA A 22 -12.04 -3.68 -10.10
CA ALA A 22 -10.82 -3.60 -10.89
C ALA A 22 -9.62 -4.16 -10.10
N PHE A 23 -9.47 -3.79 -8.83
CA PHE A 23 -8.44 -4.36 -7.97
C PHE A 23 -8.59 -5.87 -7.76
N ARG A 24 -9.81 -6.38 -7.53
CA ARG A 24 -10.05 -7.82 -7.38
C ARG A 24 -9.67 -8.60 -8.64
N ARG A 25 -10.06 -8.08 -9.81
CA ARG A 25 -9.72 -8.69 -11.11
C ARG A 25 -8.20 -8.70 -11.30
N LYS A 26 -7.55 -7.57 -11.07
CA LYS A 26 -6.10 -7.44 -11.21
C LYS A 26 -5.34 -8.36 -10.25
N ALA A 27 -5.78 -8.46 -9.00
CA ALA A 27 -5.21 -9.37 -7.99
C ALA A 27 -5.33 -10.86 -8.35
N ALA A 28 -6.34 -11.24 -9.14
CA ALA A 28 -6.52 -12.62 -9.58
C ALA A 28 -5.54 -13.01 -10.70
N ASP A 29 -5.20 -12.06 -11.57
CA ASP A 29 -4.53 -12.33 -12.84
C ASP A 29 -3.08 -11.80 -12.92
N ASP A 30 -2.66 -10.92 -11.99
CA ASP A 30 -1.37 -10.23 -12.04
C ASP A 30 -0.56 -10.42 -10.73
N PRO A 31 0.42 -11.33 -10.71
CA PRO A 31 1.30 -11.54 -9.55
C PRO A 31 2.11 -10.29 -9.18
N TYR A 32 2.52 -9.47 -10.15
CA TYR A 32 3.25 -8.24 -9.88
C TYR A 32 2.35 -7.19 -9.20
N PHE A 33 1.06 -7.17 -9.52
CA PHE A 33 0.10 -6.36 -8.77
C PHE A 33 0.02 -6.78 -7.29
N LEU A 34 0.13 -8.08 -6.99
CA LEU A 34 0.19 -8.55 -5.60
C LEU A 34 1.47 -8.09 -4.91
N GLU A 35 2.63 -8.11 -5.58
CA GLU A 35 3.88 -7.55 -5.06
C GLU A 35 3.74 -6.05 -4.74
N LEU A 36 3.06 -5.29 -5.58
CA LEU A 36 2.77 -3.88 -5.28
C LEU A 36 1.83 -3.72 -4.08
N CYS A 37 0.83 -4.59 -3.92
CA CYS A 37 -0.03 -4.58 -2.72
C CYS A 37 0.80 -4.88 -1.46
N ASP A 38 1.77 -5.80 -1.55
CA ASP A 38 2.69 -6.09 -0.45
C ASP A 38 3.56 -4.89 -0.08
N ALA A 39 4.18 -4.25 -1.08
CA ALA A 39 4.98 -3.04 -0.90
C ALA A 39 4.16 -1.88 -0.32
N TYR A 40 2.91 -1.74 -0.75
CA TYR A 40 1.98 -0.75 -0.22
C TYR A 40 1.64 -1.00 1.25
N GLU A 41 1.36 -2.25 1.64
CA GLU A 41 1.17 -2.59 3.06
C GLU A 41 2.42 -2.30 3.88
N ALA A 42 3.60 -2.71 3.40
CA ALA A 42 4.86 -2.54 4.12
C ALA A 42 5.20 -1.06 4.38
N THR A 43 5.00 -0.20 3.38
CA THR A 43 5.21 1.25 3.52
C THR A 43 4.19 1.89 4.45
N CYS A 44 2.93 1.46 4.42
CA CYS A 44 1.91 1.90 5.37
C CYS A 44 2.23 1.46 6.81
N GLU A 45 2.62 0.20 7.02
CA GLU A 45 2.96 -0.35 8.32
C GLU A 45 4.19 0.34 8.90
N ALA A 46 5.21 0.63 8.08
CA ALA A 46 6.37 1.40 8.49
C ALA A 46 6.01 2.85 8.87
N ALA A 47 5.16 3.53 8.09
CA ALA A 47 4.70 4.87 8.42
C ALA A 47 3.92 4.90 9.76
N GLU A 48 3.07 3.89 10.01
CA GLU A 48 2.33 3.75 11.27
C GLU A 48 3.23 3.45 12.45
N TYR A 49 4.25 2.62 12.26
CA TYR A 49 5.26 2.32 13.26
C TYR A 49 6.02 3.59 13.66
N TRP A 50 6.57 4.32 12.68
CA TRP A 50 7.33 5.54 12.95
C TRP A 50 6.46 6.63 13.55
N ALA A 51 5.18 6.74 13.16
CA ALA A 51 4.26 7.72 13.74
C ALA A 51 4.03 7.51 15.24
N ARG A 52 4.28 6.30 15.76
CA ARG A 52 4.15 5.94 17.19
C ARG A 52 5.49 5.90 17.93
N SER A 53 6.60 6.05 17.21
CA SER A 53 7.94 5.99 17.79
C SER A 53 8.30 7.29 18.50
N SER A 54 9.03 7.18 19.61
CA SER A 54 9.60 8.31 20.35
C SER A 54 10.99 8.72 19.86
N GLU A 55 11.51 8.07 18.80
CA GLU A 55 12.81 8.37 18.24
C GLU A 55 12.85 9.80 17.66
N PRO A 56 13.95 10.55 17.81
CA PRO A 56 14.05 11.93 17.30
C PRO A 56 13.80 12.07 15.79
N PHE A 57 14.12 11.03 15.03
CA PHE A 57 13.96 10.97 13.57
C PHE A 57 12.63 10.32 13.13
N ALA A 58 11.76 9.94 14.08
CA ALA A 58 10.46 9.36 13.79
C ALA A 58 9.55 10.24 12.92
N PRO A 59 9.49 11.58 13.09
CA PRO A 59 8.69 12.43 12.21
C PRO A 59 9.18 12.41 10.76
N GLU A 60 10.49 12.43 10.55
CA GLU A 60 11.11 12.37 9.22
C GLU A 60 10.80 11.04 8.54
N ARG A 61 11.05 9.92 9.24
CA ARG A 61 10.74 8.57 8.72
C ARG A 61 9.27 8.39 8.42
N THR A 62 8.39 8.90 9.28
CA THR A 62 6.94 8.87 9.02
C THR A 62 6.61 9.59 7.71
N CYS A 63 7.20 10.76 7.48
CA CYS A 63 6.99 11.51 6.24
C CYS A 63 7.52 10.75 5.02
N GLU A 64 8.72 10.19 5.11
CA GLU A 64 9.37 9.39 4.06
C GLU A 64 8.50 8.18 3.67
N TYR A 65 8.08 7.35 4.63
CA TYR A 65 7.27 6.18 4.35
C TYR A 65 5.87 6.52 3.83
N ARG A 66 5.28 7.66 4.24
CA ARG A 66 4.01 8.14 3.65
C ARG A 66 4.16 8.56 2.19
N ARG A 67 5.29 9.17 1.83
CA ARG A 67 5.59 9.48 0.42
C ARG A 67 5.77 8.20 -0.38
N LEU A 68 6.57 7.26 0.12
CA LEU A 68 6.73 5.95 -0.53
C LEU A 68 5.40 5.20 -0.71
N ALA A 69 4.53 5.21 0.31
CA ALA A 69 3.19 4.61 0.19
C ALA A 69 2.36 5.29 -0.90
N THR A 70 2.48 6.61 -1.06
CA THR A 70 1.81 7.38 -2.11
C THR A 70 2.38 7.02 -3.48
N ASP A 71 3.69 6.92 -3.62
CA ASP A 71 4.34 6.57 -4.89
C ASP A 71 3.94 5.14 -5.35
N VAL A 72 3.95 4.18 -4.42
CA VAL A 72 3.50 2.80 -4.69
C VAL A 72 2.01 2.78 -5.08
N GLU A 73 1.18 3.57 -4.38
CA GLU A 73 -0.23 3.72 -4.70
C GLU A 73 -0.44 4.28 -6.11
N GLU A 74 0.31 5.29 -6.53
CA GLU A 74 0.23 5.83 -7.89
C GLU A 74 0.57 4.77 -8.95
N ASP A 75 1.61 3.96 -8.73
CA ASP A 75 1.99 2.88 -9.64
C ASP A 75 0.93 1.78 -9.73
N ILE A 76 0.29 1.46 -8.61
CA ILE A 76 -0.87 0.56 -8.55
C ILE A 76 -2.02 1.15 -9.40
N LEU A 77 -2.34 2.42 -9.20
CA LEU A 77 -3.46 3.06 -9.91
C LEU A 77 -3.22 3.11 -11.41
N ARG A 78 -1.97 3.35 -11.87
CA ARG A 78 -1.60 3.30 -13.29
C ARG A 78 -1.80 1.93 -13.93
N LYS A 79 -1.81 0.86 -13.13
CA LYS A 79 -1.97 -0.53 -13.61
C LYS A 79 -3.42 -1.04 -13.61
N VAL A 80 -4.33 -0.29 -12.99
CA VAL A 80 -5.74 -0.68 -12.78
C VAL A 80 -6.68 0.11 -13.69
N VAL A 81 -6.18 1.17 -14.34
CA VAL A 81 -6.86 1.92 -15.42
C VAL A 81 -6.81 1.13 -16.73
#